data_AF-A0A9P7Y2P3-F1
#
_entry.id   AF-A0A9P7Y2P3-F1
#
_cell.length_a   1.000
_cell.length_b   1.000
_cell.length_c   1.000
_cell.angle_alpha   90.00
_cell.angle_beta   90.00
_cell.angle_gamma   90.00
#
_symmetry.space_group_name_H-M   'P 1'
#
loop_
_entity.id
_entity.type
_entity.pdbx_description
1 polymer ?
#
loop_
_entity_poly.entity_id
_entity_poly.type
_entity_poly.pdbx_seq_one_letter_code
_entity_poly.pdbx_strand_id
1 'polypeptide(L)'
;MFGVSGCGNTRAVIELLSQHWGFYFNAADDDWGSDDMMTLYSTVCSYLKDIQATSTVADLEINNAFARKTTLLLFLSRVPIFKYCVSVPGSSESFTGARWALLQVCPHVLFNDMFNALFLKLLNLQRHVELPLSLLAM
;
A
#
# COMPACT_ATOMS: atom_id res chain seq x y z
N MET A 1 7.82 -15.60 0.46
CA MET A 1 8.82 -16.67 0.61
C MET A 1 8.72 -17.23 2.02
N PHE A 2 8.83 -18.54 2.19
CA PHE A 2 8.82 -19.18 3.51
C PHE A 2 10.27 -19.48 3.93
N GLY A 3 10.64 -19.16 5.16
CA GLY A 3 11.97 -19.40 5.71
C GLY A 3 12.11 -18.79 7.11
N VAL A 4 13.15 -19.18 7.84
CA VAL A 4 13.46 -18.61 9.16
C VAL A 4 13.98 -17.17 9.04
N SER A 5 13.85 -16.37 10.10
CA SER A 5 14.43 -15.02 10.11
C SER A 5 15.93 -15.06 9.82
N GLY A 6 16.43 -14.10 9.04
CA GLY A 6 17.84 -14.01 8.65
C GLY A 6 18.27 -14.93 7.49
N CYS A 7 17.39 -15.75 6.91
CA CYS A 7 17.77 -16.64 5.78
C CYS A 7 17.85 -15.93 4.41
N GLY A 8 17.74 -14.60 4.38
CA GLY A 8 17.84 -13.81 3.14
C GLY A 8 16.56 -13.73 2.30
N ASN A 9 15.38 -14.02 2.86
CA ASN A 9 14.09 -13.91 2.15
C ASN A 9 13.89 -12.54 1.49
N THR A 10 14.14 -11.46 2.25
CA THR A 10 14.03 -10.09 1.75
C THR A 10 14.98 -9.85 0.59
N ARG A 11 16.24 -10.29 0.72
CA ARG A 11 17.24 -10.20 -0.35
C ARG A 11 16.80 -10.94 -1.61
N ALA A 12 16.29 -12.16 -1.48
CA ALA A 12 15.82 -12.96 -2.61
C ALA A 12 14.64 -12.30 -3.33
N VAL A 13 13.70 -11.71 -2.58
CA VAL A 13 12.57 -10.96 -3.16
C VAL A 13 13.06 -9.71 -3.89
N ILE A 14 13.97 -8.94 -3.29
CA ILE A 14 14.55 -7.74 -3.93
C ILE A 14 15.31 -8.12 -5.20
N GLU A 15 16.08 -9.21 -5.18
CA GLU A 15 16.82 -9.71 -6.34
C GLU A 15 15.87 -10.12 -7.47
N LEU A 16 14.78 -10.85 -7.16
CA LEU A 16 13.75 -11.19 -8.13
C LEU A 16 13.10 -9.94 -8.76
N LEU A 17 12.74 -8.97 -7.93
CA LEU A 17 12.15 -7.69 -8.36
C LEU A 17 13.14 -6.79 -9.10
N SER A 18 14.44 -6.98 -8.92
CA SER A 18 15.44 -6.25 -9.70
C SER A 18 15.48 -6.67 -11.16
N GLN A 19 15.06 -7.91 -11.44
CA GLN A 19 15.04 -8.52 -12.76
C GLN A 19 13.65 -8.46 -13.42
N HIS A 20 12.59 -8.27 -12.63
CA HIS A 20 11.21 -8.31 -13.10
C HIS A 20 10.40 -7.13 -12.58
N TRP A 21 9.49 -6.61 -13.40
CA TRP A 21 8.52 -5.62 -12.94
C TRP A 21 7.57 -6.23 -11.92
N GLY A 22 7.59 -5.74 -10.68
CA GLY A 22 6.72 -6.23 -9.62
C GLY A 22 6.63 -5.26 -8.44
N PHE A 23 5.70 -5.53 -7.54
CA PHE A 23 5.41 -4.66 -6.40
C PHE A 23 5.95 -5.27 -5.10
N TYR A 24 6.68 -4.47 -4.32
CA TYR A 24 7.30 -4.90 -3.06
C TYR A 24 6.49 -4.46 -1.85
N PHE A 25 5.76 -5.37 -1.22
CA PHE A 25 5.04 -5.07 0.02
C PHE A 25 5.79 -5.67 1.21
N ASN A 26 6.12 -4.82 2.17
CA ASN A 26 6.73 -5.23 3.43
C ASN A 26 5.75 -4.95 4.57
N ALA A 27 5.60 -5.90 5.49
CA ALA A 27 4.72 -5.78 6.66
C ALA A 27 5.49 -5.73 7.99
N ALA A 28 6.83 -5.70 7.94
CA ALA A 28 7.66 -5.49 9.11
C ALA A 28 7.83 -3.98 9.38
N ASP A 29 7.67 -3.59 10.64
CA ASP A 29 7.66 -2.20 11.13
C ASP A 29 9.07 -1.60 11.21
N ASP A 30 10.09 -2.46 11.30
CA ASP A 30 11.51 -2.10 11.45
C ASP A 30 12.35 -2.32 10.17
N ASP A 31 11.72 -2.80 9.10
CA ASP A 31 12.38 -3.09 7.83
C ASP A 31 12.19 -1.97 6.80
N TRP A 32 13.04 -2.01 5.77
CA TRP A 32 12.97 -1.10 4.64
C TRP A 32 11.67 -1.28 3.84
N GLY A 33 11.04 -0.18 3.45
CA GLY A 33 9.81 -0.20 2.66
C GLY A 33 9.07 1.11 2.73
N SER A 34 7.87 1.12 2.16
CA SER A 34 6.89 2.18 2.32
C SER A 34 6.04 1.90 3.57
N ASP A 35 5.62 2.96 4.26
CA ASP A 35 4.74 2.92 5.42
C ASP A 35 3.28 2.56 5.04
N ASP A 36 2.99 2.41 3.75
CA ASP A 36 1.63 2.16 3.26
C ASP A 36 1.00 0.87 3.78
N MET A 37 1.80 -0.19 3.98
CA MET A 37 1.35 -1.45 4.60
C MET A 37 1.04 -1.30 6.08
N MET A 38 1.86 -0.56 6.83
CA MET A 38 1.60 -0.28 8.25
C MET A 38 0.40 0.66 8.41
N THR A 39 0.20 1.57 7.47
CA THR A 39 -0.99 2.41 7.35
C THR A 39 -2.24 1.58 7.05
N LEU A 40 -2.15 0.58 6.17
CA LEU A 40 -3.23 -0.37 5.88
C LEU A 40 -3.60 -1.14 7.15
N TYR A 41 -2.61 -1.75 7.80
CA TYR A 41 -2.79 -2.48 9.05
C TYR A 41 -3.49 -1.62 10.11
N SER A 42 -2.96 -0.43 10.36
CA SER A 42 -3.52 0.50 11.36
C SER A 42 -4.94 0.92 11.02
N THR A 43 -5.24 1.14 9.73
CA THR A 43 -6.58 1.51 9.25
C THR A 43 -7.59 0.38 9.47
N VAL A 44 -7.21 -0.86 9.12
CA VAL A 44 -8.06 -2.04 9.33
C VAL A 44 -8.27 -2.32 10.82
N CYS A 45 -7.21 -2.27 11.63
CA CYS A 45 -7.31 -2.46 13.06
C CYS A 45 -8.19 -1.41 13.76
N SER A 46 -8.09 -0.14 13.33
CA SER A 46 -8.92 0.93 13.88
C SER A 46 -10.40 0.72 13.55
N TYR A 47 -10.70 0.39 12.30
CA TYR A 47 -12.06 0.07 11.85
C TYR A 47 -12.69 -1.10 12.63
N LEU A 48 -11.94 -2.18 12.85
CA LEU A 48 -12.42 -3.34 13.59
C LEU A 48 -12.68 -3.02 15.07
N LYS A 49 -11.84 -2.18 15.69
CA LYS A 49 -12.04 -1.72 17.08
C LYS A 49 -13.32 -0.86 17.20
N ASP A 50 -13.54 0.05 16.26
CA ASP A 50 -14.72 0.92 16.26
C ASP A 50 -16.02 0.11 16.09
N ILE A 51 -16.01 -0.94 15.27
CA ILE A 51 -17.15 -1.84 15.09
C ILE A 51 -17.42 -2.70 16.32
N GLN A 52 -16.38 -3.25 16.95
CA GLN A 52 -16.55 -4.02 18.19
C GLN A 52 -17.15 -3.17 19.34
N ALA A 53 -16.85 -1.87 19.38
CA ALA A 53 -17.43 -0.96 20.34
C ALA A 53 -18.92 -0.66 20.07
N THR A 54 -19.39 -0.82 18.82
CA THR A 54 -20.72 -0.39 18.38
C THR A 54 -21.68 -1.54 18.06
N SER A 55 -21.19 -2.77 17.91
CA SER A 55 -22.00 -3.91 17.49
C SER A 55 -21.66 -5.21 18.24
N THR A 56 -22.67 -5.96 18.66
CA THR A 56 -22.51 -7.27 19.33
C THR A 56 -22.32 -8.43 18.35
N VAL A 57 -22.55 -8.20 17.06
CA VAL A 57 -22.33 -9.17 15.97
C VAL A 57 -21.38 -8.54 14.96
N ALA A 58 -20.16 -9.07 14.88
CA ALA A 58 -19.22 -8.69 13.84
C ALA A 58 -19.72 -9.25 12.51
N ASP A 59 -20.21 -8.38 11.62
CA ASP A 59 -20.57 -8.76 10.26
C ASP A 59 -19.29 -9.05 9.46
N LEU A 60 -19.00 -10.34 9.30
CA LEU A 60 -17.82 -10.83 8.60
C LEU A 60 -17.77 -10.34 7.15
N GLU A 61 -18.92 -10.18 6.49
CA GLU A 61 -18.97 -9.74 5.09
C GLU A 61 -18.57 -8.27 4.98
N ILE A 62 -19.09 -7.42 5.87
CA ILE A 62 -18.72 -6.01 5.94
C ILE A 62 -17.22 -5.84 6.23
N ASN A 63 -16.67 -6.61 7.17
CA ASN A 63 -15.25 -6.57 7.51
C ASN A 63 -14.37 -7.00 6.34
N ASN A 64 -14.74 -8.09 5.65
CA ASN A 64 -14.02 -8.57 4.48
C ASN A 64 -14.10 -7.57 3.31
N ALA A 65 -15.26 -6.96 3.09
CA ALA A 65 -15.45 -5.94 2.06
C ALA A 65 -14.56 -4.72 2.33
N PHE A 66 -14.51 -4.25 3.58
CA PHE A 66 -13.63 -3.16 4.00
C PHE A 66 -12.17 -3.52 3.76
N ALA A 67 -11.67 -4.61 4.34
CA ALA A 67 -10.27 -5.02 4.20
C ALA A 67 -9.85 -5.20 2.73
N ARG A 68 -10.73 -5.80 1.90
CA ARG A 68 -10.48 -5.95 0.46
C ARG A 68 -10.40 -4.61 -0.26
N LYS A 69 -11.32 -3.69 0.02
CA LYS A 69 -11.32 -2.36 -0.59
C LYS A 69 -10.08 -1.56 -0.19
N THR A 70 -9.73 -1.55 1.09
CA THR A 70 -8.53 -0.87 1.60
C THR A 70 -7.25 -1.45 0.99
N THR A 71 -7.17 -2.78 0.85
CA THR A 71 -6.03 -3.47 0.18
C THR A 71 -5.96 -3.12 -1.31
N LEU A 72 -7.11 -2.99 -1.98
CA LEU A 72 -7.15 -2.55 -3.37
C LEU A 72 -6.64 -1.12 -3.52
N LEU A 73 -6.99 -0.22 -2.60
CA LEU A 73 -6.47 1.15 -2.61
C LEU A 73 -4.96 1.21 -2.39
N LEU A 74 -4.41 0.33 -1.55
CA LEU A 74 -2.96 0.17 -1.40
C LEU A 74 -2.31 -0.23 -2.73
N PHE A 75 -2.85 -1.23 -3.43
CA PHE A 75 -2.32 -1.61 -4.73
C PHE A 75 -2.46 -0.48 -5.77
N LEU A 76 -3.62 0.18 -5.79
CA LEU A 76 -3.91 1.30 -6.68
C LEU A 76 -3.10 2.55 -6.37
N SER A 77 -2.52 2.73 -5.18
CA SER A 77 -1.61 3.86 -4.94
C SER A 77 -0.29 3.67 -5.72
N ARG A 78 0.18 2.43 -5.86
CA ARG A 78 1.48 2.15 -6.49
C ARG A 78 1.42 2.09 -8.01
N VAL A 79 0.30 1.69 -8.59
CA VAL A 79 0.14 1.55 -10.06
C VAL A 79 0.29 2.88 -10.81
N PRO A 80 -0.32 4.01 -10.40
CA PRO A 80 -0.13 5.31 -11.05
C PRO A 80 1.31 5.80 -10.98
N ILE A 81 1.99 5.59 -9.85
CA ILE A 81 3.40 5.94 -9.69
C ILE A 81 4.24 5.13 -10.68
N PHE A 82 4.03 3.81 -10.72
CA PHE A 82 4.68 2.95 -11.69
C PHE A 82 4.44 3.41 -13.14
N LYS A 83 3.17 3.64 -13.50
CA LYS A 83 2.77 4.14 -14.83
C LYS A 83 3.46 5.46 -15.17
N TYR A 84 3.53 6.38 -14.22
CA TYR A 84 4.22 7.65 -14.40
C TYR A 84 5.70 7.42 -14.72
N CYS A 85 6.42 6.64 -13.89
CA CYS A 85 7.83 6.37 -14.09
C CYS A 85 8.15 5.76 -15.45
N VAL A 86 7.33 4.82 -15.94
CA VAL A 86 7.53 4.22 -17.28
C VAL A 86 7.11 5.15 -18.42
N SER A 87 6.26 6.16 -18.17
CA SER A 87 5.81 7.10 -19.19
C SER A 87 6.72 8.32 -19.40
N VAL A 88 7.69 8.57 -18.50
CA VAL A 88 8.62 9.69 -18.64
C VAL A 88 9.46 9.53 -19.94
N PRO A 89 9.60 10.56 -20.78
CA PRO A 89 10.46 10.47 -21.96
C PRO A 89 11.90 10.04 -21.59
N GLY A 90 12.44 9.04 -22.28
CA GLY A 90 13.76 8.45 -21.97
C GLY A 90 13.76 7.44 -20.81
N SER A 91 12.59 7.13 -20.24
CA SER A 91 12.46 6.10 -19.18
C SER A 91 12.87 4.72 -19.68
N SER A 92 12.59 4.35 -20.93
CA SER A 92 12.89 3.02 -21.46
C SER A 92 14.38 2.69 -21.46
N GLU A 93 15.25 3.71 -21.48
CA GLU A 93 16.70 3.56 -21.47
C GLU A 93 17.29 3.53 -20.05
N SER A 94 16.54 4.05 -19.07
CA SER A 94 17.08 4.37 -17.74
C SER A 94 16.32 3.76 -16.59
N PHE A 95 15.02 3.53 -16.72
CA PHE A 95 14.14 2.97 -15.71
C PHE A 95 14.00 1.47 -15.90
N THR A 96 14.53 0.71 -14.95
CA THR A 96 14.58 -0.76 -14.98
C THR A 96 13.84 -1.35 -13.79
N GLY A 97 13.61 -2.67 -13.79
CA GLY A 97 13.08 -3.40 -12.64
C GLY A 97 13.86 -3.10 -11.36
N ALA A 98 15.19 -3.06 -11.43
CA ALA A 98 16.05 -2.67 -10.31
C ALA A 98 15.77 -1.26 -9.76
N ARG A 99 15.57 -0.26 -10.62
CA ARG A 99 15.23 1.09 -10.17
C ARG A 99 13.84 1.18 -9.56
N TRP A 100 12.89 0.42 -10.11
CA TRP A 100 11.55 0.31 -9.55
C TRP A 100 11.52 -0.43 -8.20
N ALA A 101 12.32 -1.49 -8.05
CA ALA A 101 12.50 -2.17 -6.77
C ALA A 101 13.13 -1.24 -5.72
N LEU A 102 14.21 -0.53 -6.09
CA LEU A 102 14.87 0.44 -5.20
C LEU A 102 13.91 1.54 -4.73
N LEU A 103 13.07 2.05 -5.62
CA LEU A 103 12.08 3.08 -5.27
C LEU A 103 11.12 2.58 -4.17
N GLN A 104 10.71 1.32 -4.22
CA GLN A 104 9.77 0.73 -3.27
C GLN A 104 10.40 0.25 -1.95
N VAL A 105 11.68 -0.14 -1.98
CA VAL A 105 12.41 -0.59 -0.79
C VAL A 105 12.92 0.60 0.03
N CYS A 106 13.34 1.68 -0.64
CA CYS A 106 13.92 2.85 0.04
C CYS A 106 13.14 4.14 -0.24
N PRO A 107 11.80 4.17 -0.14
CA PRO A 107 11.01 5.32 -0.57
C PRO A 107 11.34 6.56 0.25
N HIS A 108 11.61 6.43 1.55
CA HIS A 108 11.98 7.52 2.47
C HIS A 108 13.39 8.08 2.26
N VAL A 109 14.30 7.29 1.66
CA VAL A 109 15.68 7.73 1.40
C VAL A 109 15.79 8.45 0.07
N LEU A 110 15.08 7.96 -0.94
CA LEU A 110 15.09 8.56 -2.27
C LEU A 110 14.15 9.76 -2.36
N PHE A 111 13.02 9.71 -1.64
CA PHE A 111 11.95 10.71 -1.67
C PHE A 111 11.24 10.80 -0.30
N ASN A 112 10.19 11.63 -0.20
CA ASN A 112 9.24 11.55 0.92
C ASN A 112 8.16 10.54 0.54
N ASP A 113 8.16 9.35 1.16
CA ASP A 113 7.35 8.17 0.82
C ASP A 113 6.03 8.46 0.11
N MET A 114 6.14 8.51 -1.23
CA MET A 114 5.06 8.88 -2.11
C MET A 114 3.97 7.81 -2.20
N PHE A 115 4.33 6.56 -1.89
CA PHE A 115 3.39 5.44 -1.91
C PHE A 115 2.40 5.57 -0.76
N ASN A 116 2.91 5.80 0.45
CA ASN A 116 2.05 6.06 1.61
C ASN A 116 1.28 7.37 1.46
N ALA A 117 1.92 8.45 0.97
CA ALA A 117 1.25 9.72 0.75
C ALA A 117 0.05 9.59 -0.22
N LEU A 118 0.20 8.85 -1.33
CA LEU A 118 -0.89 8.63 -2.26
C LEU A 118 -1.94 7.66 -1.70
N PHE A 119 -1.52 6.63 -0.97
CA PHE A 119 -2.44 5.71 -0.30
C PHE A 119 -3.34 6.44 0.70
N LEU A 120 -2.79 7.30 1.56
CA LEU A 120 -3.55 8.14 2.49
C LEU A 120 -4.55 9.05 1.77
N LYS A 121 -4.17 9.64 0.64
CA LYS A 121 -5.10 10.44 -0.18
C LYS A 121 -6.27 9.61 -0.69
N LEU A 122 -6.01 8.39 -1.18
CA LEU A 122 -7.05 7.49 -1.66
C LEU A 122 -7.99 7.03 -0.52
N LEU A 123 -7.44 6.74 0.67
CA LEU A 123 -8.24 6.41 1.86
C LEU A 123 -9.15 7.56 2.28
N ASN A 124 -8.64 8.80 2.27
CA ASN A 124 -9.44 9.96 2.63
C ASN A 124 -10.56 10.19 1.61
N LEU A 125 -10.28 10.05 0.31
CA LEU A 125 -11.31 10.13 -0.72
C LEU A 125 -12.39 9.06 -0.54
N GLN A 126 -12.02 7.82 -0.19
CA GLN A 126 -13.00 6.77 0.11
C GLN A 126 -13.93 7.20 1.25
N ARG A 127 -13.38 7.70 2.36
CA ARG A 127 -14.17 8.13 3.53
C ARG A 127 -15.13 9.27 3.19
N HIS A 128 -14.71 10.20 2.33
CA HIS A 128 -15.57 11.30 1.89
C HIS A 128 -16.68 10.87 0.94
N VAL A 129 -16.46 9.83 0.13
CA VAL A 129 -17.51 9.25 -0.73
C VAL A 129 -18.52 8.42 0.08
N GLU A 130 -18.12 7.91 1.25
CA GLU A 130 -18.99 7.19 2.19
C GLU A 130 -19.77 8.13 3.14
N LEU A 131 -19.49 9.43 3.17
CA LEU A 131 -20.40 10.43 3.76
C LEU A 131 -21.65 10.50 2.89
N PRO A 132 -22.84 10.21 3.42
CA PRO A 132 -24.03 10.12 2.59
C PRO A 132 -24.34 11.51 2.01
N LEU A 133 -24.67 11.52 0.71
CA LEU A 133 -25.23 12.67 0.00
C LEU A 133 -26.47 13.30 0.68
N SER A 134 -27.02 12.64 1.71
CA SER A 134 -28.08 13.18 2.57
C SER A 134 -27.63 14.35 3.46
N LEU A 135 -26.32 14.56 3.67
CA LEU A 135 -25.79 15.68 4.47
C LEU A 135 -25.41 16.92 3.63
N LEU A 136 -25.43 16.83 2.29
CA LEU A 136 -25.20 17.95 1.37
C LEU A 136 -26.51 18.61 0.89
N ALA A 137 -27.65 18.21 1.46
CA ALA A 137 -28.98 18.75 1.18
C ALA A 137 -29.58 19.53 2.37
N MET A 138 -28.75 20.26 3.13
CA MET A 138 -29.18 21.28 4.10
C MET A 138 -28.71 22.66 3.68
#